data_AF-A0A2I0QIG9-F1
#
_entry.id   AF-A0A2I0QIG9-F1
#
_cell.length_a   1.000
_cell.length_b   1.000
_cell.length_c   1.000
_cell.angle_alpha   90.00
_cell.angle_beta   90.00
_cell.angle_gamma   90.00
#
_symmetry.space_group_name_H-M   'P 1'
#
loop_
_entity.id
_entity.type
_entity.pdbx_description
1 polymer ?
#
loop_
_entity_poly.entity_id
_entity_poly.type
_entity_poly.pdbx_seq_one_letter_code
_entity_poly.pdbx_strand_id
1 'polypeptide(L)'
;MKTCYNCKGNIVKKRINVEINGIIVQDVEAEICERCGEEYFNTSVATFIQNVARFVEKERVFLDNGNGDSCECTNGLIPKEKKIKNHLFLTK
;
A
#
# COMPACT_ATOMS: atom_id res chain seq x y z
N MET A 1 15.41 18.48 13.38
CA MET A 1 13.98 18.49 12.99
C MET A 1 13.91 18.35 11.49
N LYS A 2 13.08 17.45 10.96
CA LYS A 2 12.86 17.36 9.50
C LYS A 2 11.90 18.48 9.09
N THR A 3 12.22 19.16 8.00
CA THR A 3 11.38 20.22 7.42
C THR A 3 10.68 19.70 6.18
N CYS A 4 9.43 20.10 6.00
CA CYS A 4 8.64 19.81 4.81
C CYS A 4 9.36 20.30 3.55
N TYR A 5 9.49 19.43 2.54
CA TYR A 5 10.19 19.75 1.31
C TYR A 5 9.43 20.78 0.46
N ASN A 6 8.10 20.86 0.62
CA ASN A 6 7.27 21.80 -0.10
C ASN A 6 7.09 23.14 0.63
N CYS A 7 6.56 23.12 1.87
CA CYS A 7 6.18 24.35 2.58
C CYS A 7 7.18 24.80 3.68
N LYS A 8 8.27 24.05 3.88
CA LYS A 8 9.28 24.27 4.94
C LYS A 8 8.71 24.24 6.37
N GLY A 9 7.48 23.75 6.53
CA GLY A 9 6.83 23.55 7.81
C GLY A 9 7.42 22.39 8.62
N ASN A 10 6.97 22.27 9.87
CA ASN A 10 7.39 21.20 10.76
C ASN A 10 6.78 19.86 10.33
N ILE A 11 7.58 18.80 10.36
CA ILE A 11 7.13 17.42 10.13
C ILE A 11 7.04 16.71 11.47
N VAL A 12 5.94 16.01 11.69
CA VAL A 12 5.71 15.16 12.87
C VAL A 12 5.46 13.73 12.44
N LYS A 13 5.94 12.78 13.24
CA LYS A 13 5.63 11.36 13.05
C LYS A 13 4.31 11.04 13.74
N LYS A 14 3.37 10.49 12.98
CA LYS A 14 2.06 10.07 13.47
C LYS A 14 1.67 8.75 12.81
N ARG A 15 0.78 7.99 13.45
CA ARG A 15 0.16 6.82 12.83
C ARG A 15 -1.18 7.25 12.23
N ILE A 16 -1.40 6.87 10.98
CA ILE A 16 -2.59 7.25 10.21
C ILE A 16 -3.23 6.03 9.54
N ASN A 17 -4.47 6.21 9.12
CA ASN A 17 -5.17 5.25 8.29
C ASN A 17 -5.10 5.74 6.84
N VAL A 18 -4.61 4.88 5.95
CA VAL A 18 -4.45 5.18 4.53
C VAL A 18 -5.50 4.41 3.75
N GLU A 19 -6.29 5.11 2.93
CA GLU A 19 -7.23 4.48 2.01
C GLU A 19 -6.57 4.23 0.66
N ILE A 20 -6.56 2.98 0.21
CA ILE A 20 -5.98 2.55 -1.06
C ILE A 20 -7.06 1.78 -1.82
N ASN A 21 -7.53 2.34 -2.94
CA ASN A 21 -8.48 1.67 -3.82
C ASN A 21 -9.74 1.14 -3.09
N GLY A 22 -10.22 1.83 -2.05
CA GLY A 22 -11.37 1.42 -1.22
C GLY A 22 -11.04 0.45 -0.09
N ILE A 23 -9.77 0.10 0.12
CA ILE A 23 -9.30 -0.66 1.29
C ILE A 23 -8.61 0.29 2.26
N ILE A 24 -9.04 0.26 3.52
CA ILE A 24 -8.43 1.07 4.58
C ILE A 24 -7.32 0.25 5.24
N VAL A 25 -6.08 0.70 5.08
CA VAL A 25 -4.91 0.21 5.81
C VAL A 25 -4.77 1.05 7.08
N GLN A 26 -4.93 0.42 8.23
CA GLN A 26 -4.88 1.10 9.53
C GLN A 26 -3.47 1.13 10.12
N ASP A 27 -3.24 2.12 10.99
CA ASP A 27 -2.05 2.21 11.86
C ASP A 27 -0.71 2.28 11.12
N VAL A 28 -0.69 3.01 10.00
CA VAL A 28 0.50 3.20 9.16
C VAL A 28 1.36 4.34 9.72
N GLU A 29 2.65 4.08 9.98
CA GLU A 29 3.59 5.14 10.38
C GLU A 29 3.90 6.07 9.20
N ALA A 30 3.61 7.35 9.37
CA ALA A 30 3.87 8.40 8.40
C ALA A 30 4.47 9.66 9.05
N GLU A 31 5.29 10.35 8.28
CA GLU A 31 5.78 11.68 8.58
C GLU A 31 4.85 12.70 7.93
N ILE A 32 4.15 13.51 8.70
CA ILE A 32 3.13 14.45 8.19
C ILE A 32 3.55 15.87 8.48
N CYS A 33 3.42 16.75 7.49
CA CYS A 33 3.57 18.17 7.72
C CYS A 33 2.31 18.76 8.38
N GLU A 34 2.46 19.36 9.56
CA GLU A 34 1.33 19.94 10.29
C GLU A 34 0.74 21.19 9.63
N ARG A 35 1.46 21.79 8.66
CA ARG A 35 1.05 23.02 7.98
C ARG A 35 0.34 22.76 6.65
N CYS A 36 0.90 21.91 5.80
CA CYS A 36 0.34 21.65 4.46
C CYS A 36 -0.34 20.29 4.32
N GLY A 37 -0.18 19.38 5.30
CA GLY A 37 -0.76 18.05 5.27
C GLY A 37 -0.01 17.05 4.39
N GLU A 38 1.19 17.38 3.89
CA GLU A 38 1.97 16.42 3.11
C GLU A 38 2.42 15.22 3.93
N GLU A 39 2.25 14.04 3.33
CA GLU A 39 2.56 12.75 3.92
C GLU A 39 3.83 12.18 3.30
N TYR A 40 4.74 11.73 4.16
CA TYR A 40 6.01 11.15 3.79
C TYR A 40 6.09 9.75 4.41
N PHE A 41 6.32 8.76 3.57
CA PHE A 41 6.42 7.37 3.98
C PHE A 41 7.86 6.88 3.88
N ASN A 42 8.28 6.03 4.82
CA ASN A 42 9.54 5.31 4.69
C ASN A 42 9.44 4.29 3.54
N THR A 43 10.57 3.94 2.92
CA THR A 43 10.67 2.99 1.81
C THR A 43 9.89 1.69 2.09
N SER A 44 10.00 1.13 3.30
CA SER A 44 9.27 -0.08 3.68
C SER A 44 7.74 0.10 3.63
N VAL A 45 7.25 1.23 4.13
CA VAL A 45 5.82 1.57 4.15
C VAL A 45 5.31 1.87 2.75
N ALA A 46 6.06 2.66 1.96
CA ALA A 46 5.73 2.93 0.57
C ALA A 46 5.65 1.64 -0.26
N THR A 47 6.61 0.72 -0.09
CA THR A 47 6.62 -0.59 -0.76
C THR A 47 5.41 -1.43 -0.36
N PHE A 48 5.01 -1.37 0.92
CA PHE A 48 3.83 -2.06 1.40
C PHE A 48 2.56 -1.50 0.74
N ILE A 49 2.37 -0.18 0.76
CA ILE A 49 1.24 0.52 0.12
C ILE A 49 1.14 0.15 -1.37
N GLN A 50 2.26 0.17 -2.10
CA GLN A 50 2.31 -0.21 -3.50
C GLN A 50 1.92 -1.67 -3.75
N ASN A 51 2.38 -2.59 -2.89
CA ASN A 51 2.01 -4.00 -3.00
C ASN A 51 0.52 -4.22 -2.72
N VAL A 52 -0.06 -3.52 -1.74
CA VAL A 52 -1.50 -3.56 -1.47
C VAL A 52 -2.26 -3.01 -2.67
N ALA A 53 -1.89 -1.85 -3.20
CA ALA A 53 -2.54 -1.27 -4.38
C ALA A 53 -2.56 -2.24 -5.56
N ARG A 54 -1.40 -2.84 -5.88
CA ARG A 54 -1.25 -3.83 -6.96
C ARG A 54 -2.05 -5.10 -6.72
N PHE A 55 -2.15 -5.56 -5.48
CA PHE A 55 -2.94 -6.73 -5.13
C PHE A 55 -4.44 -6.47 -5.40
N VAL A 56 -4.94 -5.30 -4.96
CA VAL A 56 -6.34 -4.90 -5.16
C VAL A 56 -6.68 -4.73 -6.64
N GLU A 57 -5.79 -4.11 -7.42
CA GLU A 57 -5.96 -3.99 -8.87
C GLU A 57 -6.03 -5.37 -9.53
N LYS A 58 -5.13 -6.29 -9.14
CA LYS A 58 -5.12 -7.64 -9.68
C LYS A 58 -6.40 -8.40 -9.35
N GLU A 59 -6.93 -8.29 -8.14
CA GLU A 59 -8.21 -8.93 -7.78
C GLU A 59 -9.40 -8.33 -8.53
N ARG A 60 -9.43 -7.01 -8.79
CA ARG A 60 -10.46 -6.39 -9.63
C ARG A 60 -10.45 -6.92 -11.05
N VAL A 61 -9.25 -7.11 -11.62
CA VAL A 61 -9.11 -7.74 -12.95
C VAL A 61 -9.68 -9.17 -12.98
N PHE A 62 -9.75 -9.90 -11.87
CA PHE A 62 -10.41 -11.23 -11.84
C PHE A 62 -11.94 -11.18 -11.75
N LEU A 63 -12.53 -10.07 -11.28
CA LEU A 63 -13.99 -9.91 -11.18
C LEU A 63 -14.59 -9.29 -12.45
N ASP A 64 -13.80 -8.56 -13.24
CA ASP A 64 -14.25 -7.95 -14.50
C ASP A 64 -14.01 -8.84 -15.74
N ASN A 65 -13.16 -9.87 -15.66
CA ASN A 65 -12.88 -10.79 -16.77
C ASN A 65 -13.94 -11.89 -16.93
N GLY A 66 -15.20 -11.46 -17.04
CA GLY A 66 -16.28 -12.17 -17.70
C GLY A 66 -16.44 -11.77 -19.18
N ASN A 67 -15.54 -10.98 -19.76
CA ASN A 67 -15.41 -10.76 -21.21
C ASN A 67 -13.98 -10.27 -21.55
N GLY A 68 -13.36 -10.89 -22.56
CA GLY A 68 -11.94 -10.74 -22.93
C GLY A 68 -11.52 -9.34 -23.37
N ASP A 69 -10.22 -9.03 -23.30
CA ASP A 69 -9.25 -9.38 -24.36
C ASP A 69 -7.79 -9.07 -23.95
N SER A 70 -6.90 -9.94 -24.42
CA SER A 70 -5.46 -9.76 -24.63
C SER A 70 -4.57 -9.29 -23.46
N CYS A 71 -3.90 -10.29 -22.88
CA CYS A 71 -2.62 -10.18 -22.21
C CYS A 71 -1.50 -9.71 -23.16
N GLU A 72 -0.70 -8.72 -22.76
CA GLU A 72 0.67 -8.54 -23.25
C GLU A 72 1.65 -8.75 -22.09
N CYS A 73 2.35 -9.87 -22.17
CA CYS A 73 3.33 -10.34 -21.19
C CYS A 73 4.65 -9.59 -21.38
N THR A 74 5.20 -8.97 -20.34
CA THR A 74 6.67 -8.77 -20.27
C THR A 74 7.23 -9.28 -18.95
N ASN A 75 7.78 -10.48 -19.04
CA ASN A 75 8.96 -11.03 -18.35
C ASN A 75 9.23 -10.57 -16.92
N GLY A 76 8.84 -11.41 -15.96
CA GLY A 76 9.36 -11.37 -14.60
C GLY A 76 8.77 -12.52 -13.79
N LEU A 77 9.43 -13.67 -13.87
CA LEU A 77 9.22 -14.89 -13.07
C LEU A 77 8.36 -14.65 -11.82
N ILE A 78 7.10 -15.08 -11.86
CA ILE A 78 6.30 -15.28 -10.65
C ILE A 78 6.74 -16.64 -10.10
N PRO A 79 7.50 -16.71 -8.98
CA PRO A 79 7.73 -17.99 -8.34
C PRO A 79 6.38 -18.55 -7.88
N LYS A 80 6.11 -19.76 -8.36
CA LYS A 80 4.98 -20.57 -7.96
C LYS A 80 4.98 -20.80 -6.45
N GLU A 81 3.76 -20.86 -5.91
CA GLU A 81 3.40 -21.54 -4.67
C GLU A 81 4.03 -21.02 -3.37
N LYS A 82 3.25 -20.26 -2.61
CA LYS A 82 3.11 -20.54 -1.17
C LYS A 82 1.65 -20.48 -0.76
N LYS A 83 1.06 -21.67 -0.61
CA LYS A 83 -0.05 -21.95 0.31
C LYS A 83 0.26 -21.27 1.64
N ILE A 84 -0.34 -20.12 1.93
CA ILE A 84 -0.41 -19.65 3.31
C ILE A 84 -1.70 -20.23 3.85
N LYS A 85 -1.55 -21.35 4.56
CA LYS A 85 -2.60 -21.90 5.41
C LYS A 85 -3.03 -20.77 6.35
N ASN A 86 -4.31 -20.44 6.30
CA ASN A 86 -4.99 -19.77 7.39
C ASN A 86 -4.72 -20.56 8.67
N HIS A 87 -3.89 -20.02 9.54
CA HIS A 87 -3.99 -20.28 10.97
C HIS A 87 -3.98 -18.94 11.69
N LEU A 88 -5.20 -18.41 11.77
CA LEU A 88 -5.70 -17.64 12.89
C LEU A 88 -5.25 -18.28 14.21
N PHE A 89 -4.55 -17.51 15.05
CA PHE A 89 -4.51 -17.55 16.53
C PHE A 89 -3.77 -16.25 16.90
N LEU A 90 -4.37 -15.14 17.34
CA LEU A 90 -5.23 -14.93 18.51
C LEU A 90 -4.90 -15.90 19.65
N THR A 91 -3.99 -15.50 20.54
CA THR A 91 -4.30 -15.01 21.90
C THR A 91 -3.02 -14.99 22.77
N LYS A 92 -2.91 -13.90 23.55
CA LYS A 92 -2.24 -13.75 24.86
C LYS A 92 -0.79 -14.20 25.04
#